data_AF-A0A816EQT4-F1
#
_entry.id   AF-A0A816EQT4-F1
#
_cell.length_a   1.000
_cell.length_b   1.000
_cell.length_c   1.000
_cell.angle_alpha   90.00
_cell.angle_beta   90.00
_cell.angle_gamma   90.00
#
_symmetry.space_group_name_H-M   'P 1'
#
loop_
_entity.id
_entity.type
_entity.pdbx_description
1 polymer ?
#
loop_
_entity_poly.entity_id
_entity_poly.type
_entity_poly.pdbx_seq_one_letter_code
_entity_poly.pdbx_strand_id
1 'polypeptide(L)'
;MTMESEQRLSSSDSTIVGIVENIRKSASDSWNYRGLELSNEMLVLLISHPNIDKAAAALDVTIGSLADPKDIPGIAHFLEHMLFMGSSKYPDENEYSKLIVGNGGCSNAFTSDDHTNFNFDINPSLLADALDMLV
;
A
#
# COMPACT_ATOMS: atom_id res chain seq x y z
N MET A 1 18.21 -21.72 20.17
CA MET A 1 17.69 -21.63 18.79
C MET A 1 16.24 -22.07 18.87
N THR A 2 15.37 -21.15 19.26
CA THR A 2 13.96 -21.41 19.55
C THR A 2 13.16 -20.75 18.45
N MET A 3 12.54 -21.57 17.60
CA MET A 3 11.56 -21.13 16.61
C MET A 3 10.31 -20.71 17.39
N GLU A 4 9.95 -19.43 17.34
CA GLU A 4 8.65 -18.95 17.83
C GLU A 4 7.57 -19.40 16.85
N SER A 5 6.48 -19.90 17.42
CA SER A 5 5.39 -20.59 16.75
C SER A 5 4.50 -19.63 15.95
N GLU A 6 4.47 -19.79 14.63
CA GLU A 6 3.44 -19.23 13.76
C GLU A 6 2.10 -19.91 14.04
N GLN A 7 1.11 -19.16 14.51
CA GLN A 7 -0.23 -19.67 14.71
C GLN A 7 -1.00 -19.58 13.39
N ARG A 8 -1.02 -20.68 12.61
CA ARG A 8 -1.87 -20.81 11.42
C ARG A 8 -3.34 -20.91 11.83
N LEU A 9 -4.14 -19.93 11.45
CA LEU A 9 -5.60 -19.99 11.57
C LEU A 9 -6.16 -21.02 10.58
N SER A 10 -6.99 -21.95 11.06
CA SER A 10 -7.66 -22.95 10.22
C SER A 10 -9.14 -22.60 10.08
N SER A 11 -9.54 -22.06 8.93
CA SER A 11 -10.93 -22.12 8.43
C SER A 11 -10.98 -21.68 6.95
N SER A 12 -11.83 -22.34 6.17
CA SER A 12 -12.16 -22.05 4.77
C SER A 12 -12.32 -20.55 4.45
N ASP A 13 -11.69 -20.09 3.37
CA ASP A 13 -11.75 -18.72 2.80
C ASP A 13 -11.46 -17.57 3.78
N SER A 14 -10.45 -17.71 4.65
CA SER A 14 -9.93 -16.54 5.37
C SER A 14 -9.04 -15.70 4.46
N THR A 15 -9.44 -14.46 4.17
CA THR A 15 -8.62 -13.47 3.45
C THR A 15 -7.27 -13.21 4.13
N ILE A 16 -7.19 -13.44 5.45
CA ILE A 16 -5.97 -13.33 6.25
C ILE A 16 -5.49 -14.75 6.56
N VAL A 17 -4.23 -15.05 6.22
CA VAL A 17 -3.60 -16.37 6.44
C VAL A 17 -2.49 -16.33 7.49
N GLY A 18 -1.94 -15.14 7.76
CA GLY A 18 -0.93 -14.92 8.80
C GLY A 18 -1.16 -13.62 9.56
N ILE A 19 -0.83 -13.62 10.85
CA ILE A 19 -0.85 -12.43 11.72
C ILE A 19 0.48 -12.39 12.47
N VAL A 20 1.15 -11.24 12.40
CA VAL A 20 2.38 -10.94 13.14
C VAL A 20 2.07 -9.86 14.16
N GLU A 21 2.00 -10.27 15.42
CA GLU A 21 1.88 -9.37 16.56
C GLU A 21 3.27 -9.00 17.11
N ASN A 22 3.33 -8.00 18.01
CA ASN A 22 4.57 -7.57 18.68
C ASN A 22 5.69 -7.10 17.74
N ILE A 23 5.35 -6.34 16.69
CA ILE A 23 6.34 -5.71 15.81
C ILE A 23 7.32 -4.86 16.64
N ARG A 24 8.62 -5.13 16.45
CA ARG A 24 9.69 -4.42 17.16
C ARG A 24 9.64 -2.93 16.81
N LYS A 25 9.53 -2.09 17.84
CA LYS A 25 9.53 -0.63 17.74
C LYS A 25 10.45 0.02 18.77
N SER A 26 10.66 1.32 18.64
CA SER A 26 11.39 2.11 19.66
C SER A 26 10.64 2.09 20.99
N ALA A 27 11.36 2.16 22.12
CA ALA A 27 10.74 2.27 23.44
C ALA A 27 9.92 3.56 23.62
N SER A 28 10.25 4.61 22.86
CA SER A 28 9.54 5.89 22.87
C SER A 28 8.33 5.94 21.93
N ASP A 29 8.11 4.89 21.14
CA ASP A 29 7.09 4.86 20.10
C ASP A 29 5.74 4.37 20.66
N SER A 30 4.77 5.28 20.72
CA SER A 30 3.41 5.03 21.22
C SER A 30 2.48 4.39 20.20
N TRP A 31 2.90 4.22 18.95
CA TRP A 31 2.03 3.73 17.87
C TRP A 31 1.83 2.22 17.97
N ASN A 32 0.69 1.73 17.49
CA ASN A 32 0.37 0.31 17.45
C ASN A 32 0.61 -0.25 16.05
N TYR A 33 1.18 -1.45 15.98
CA TYR A 33 1.59 -2.10 14.74
C TYR A 33 1.05 -3.51 14.68
N ARG A 34 0.61 -3.95 13.51
CA ARG A 34 0.24 -5.34 13.24
C ARG A 34 0.66 -5.71 11.82
N GLY A 35 1.40 -6.80 11.68
CA GLY A 35 1.68 -7.41 10.38
C GLY A 35 0.59 -8.41 10.00
N LEU A 36 0.24 -8.49 8.73
CA LEU A 36 -0.65 -9.50 8.17
C LEU A 36 -0.03 -10.10 6.91
N GLU A 37 -0.36 -11.36 6.67
CA GLU A 37 -0.20 -12.01 5.37
C GLU A 37 -1.60 -12.34 4.85
N LEU A 38 -1.92 -11.85 3.67
CA LEU A 38 -3.19 -12.10 3.00
C LEU A 38 -3.13 -13.40 2.18
N SER A 39 -4.28 -13.96 1.85
CA SER A 39 -4.38 -15.20 1.06
C SER A 39 -3.84 -15.08 -0.36
N ASN A 40 -3.66 -13.86 -0.87
CA ASN A 40 -2.99 -13.56 -2.13
C ASN A 40 -1.49 -13.26 -1.95
N GLU A 41 -0.90 -13.68 -0.82
CA GLU A 41 0.52 -13.53 -0.49
C GLU A 41 0.98 -12.08 -0.23
N MET A 42 0.05 -11.12 -0.23
CA MET A 42 0.38 -9.73 0.08
C MET A 42 0.71 -9.59 1.57
N LEU A 43 1.87 -8.99 1.84
CA LEU A 43 2.29 -8.59 3.17
C LEU A 43 1.75 -7.19 3.47
N VAL A 44 1.12 -7.02 4.63
CA VAL A 44 0.51 -5.76 5.06
C VAL A 44 1.06 -5.37 6.41
N LEU A 45 1.47 -4.12 6.56
CA LEU A 45 1.78 -3.51 7.86
C LEU A 45 0.70 -2.48 8.20
N LEU A 46 -0.11 -2.78 9.21
CA LEU A 46 -1.08 -1.86 9.77
C LEU A 46 -0.41 -1.02 10.87
N ILE A 47 -0.67 0.27 10.83
CA ILE A 47 -0.10 1.25 11.75
C ILE A 47 -1.24 2.12 12.28
N SER A 48 -1.39 2.19 13.61
CA SER A 48 -2.51 2.88 14.25
C SER A 48 -2.06 3.83 15.36
N HIS A 49 -2.54 5.07 15.28
CA HIS A 49 -2.42 6.07 16.32
C HIS A 49 -3.71 6.91 16.37
N PRO A 50 -4.34 7.10 17.54
CA PRO A 50 -5.70 7.66 17.65
C PRO A 50 -5.82 9.14 17.29
N ASN A 51 -4.71 9.88 17.32
CA ASN A 51 -4.68 11.33 17.10
C ASN A 51 -3.70 11.68 15.98
N ILE A 52 -4.05 11.34 14.74
CA ILE A 52 -3.27 11.71 13.54
C ILE A 52 -4.04 12.76 12.74
N ASP A 53 -3.32 13.76 12.22
CA ASP A 53 -3.91 14.81 11.38
C ASP A 53 -4.16 14.32 9.94
N LYS A 54 -3.37 13.35 9.50
CA LYS A 54 -3.49 12.67 8.21
C LYS A 54 -3.30 11.17 8.37
N ALA A 55 -4.11 10.41 7.64
CA ALA A 55 -3.85 8.99 7.38
C ALA A 55 -3.08 8.84 6.07
N ALA A 56 -2.40 7.72 5.91
CA ALA A 56 -1.62 7.44 4.71
C ALA A 56 -1.65 5.94 4.38
N ALA A 57 -1.41 5.63 3.13
CA ALA A 57 -1.16 4.27 2.67
C ALA A 57 -0.07 4.28 1.59
N ALA A 58 0.62 3.15 1.46
CA ALA A 58 1.58 2.92 0.39
C ALA A 58 1.46 1.47 -0.08
N LEU A 59 1.63 1.27 -1.38
CA LEU A 59 1.73 -0.04 -2.02
C LEU A 59 3.06 -0.11 -2.76
N ASP A 60 3.76 -1.20 -2.57
CA ASP A 60 5.03 -1.47 -3.24
C ASP A 60 4.92 -2.75 -4.08
N VAL A 61 5.31 -2.64 -5.34
CA VAL A 61 5.42 -3.77 -6.26
C VAL A 61 6.90 -4.04 -6.47
N THR A 62 7.36 -5.25 -6.16
CA THR A 62 8.77 -5.67 -6.29
C THR A 62 9.17 -5.96 -7.75
N ILE A 63 8.84 -5.02 -8.65
CA ILE A 63 9.27 -4.95 -10.04
C ILE A 63 9.52 -3.47 -10.38
N GLY A 64 10.61 -3.21 -11.09
CA GLY A 64 10.98 -1.86 -11.57
C GLY A 64 11.52 -1.90 -12.99
N SER A 65 12.25 -0.85 -13.37
CA SER A 65 12.75 -0.63 -14.74
C SER A 65 13.75 -1.67 -15.24
N LEU A 66 14.43 -2.44 -14.37
CA LEU A 66 15.28 -3.55 -14.81
C LEU A 66 14.49 -4.71 -15.42
N ALA A 67 13.18 -4.77 -15.18
CA ALA A 67 12.28 -5.72 -15.80
C ALA A 67 11.74 -5.23 -17.16
N ASP A 68 12.09 -4.02 -17.59
CA ASP A 68 11.64 -3.48 -18.88
C ASP A 68 12.09 -4.39 -20.04
N PRO A 69 11.19 -4.71 -20.98
CA PRO A 69 11.57 -5.35 -22.23
C PRO A 69 12.63 -4.51 -22.95
N LYS A 70 13.63 -5.17 -23.54
CA LYS A 70 14.74 -4.48 -24.22
C LYS A 70 14.28 -3.61 -25.40
N ASP A 71 13.16 -3.97 -25.99
CA ASP A 71 12.51 -3.26 -27.10
C ASP A 71 11.63 -2.09 -26.63
N ILE A 72 11.27 -2.02 -25.34
CA ILE A 72 10.41 -0.97 -24.77
C ILE A 72 10.99 -0.48 -23.43
N PRO A 73 12.16 0.19 -23.44
CA PRO A 73 12.72 0.77 -22.22
C PRO A 73 11.81 1.88 -21.67
N GLY A 74 11.67 1.93 -20.35
CA GLY A 74 10.86 2.90 -19.63
C GLY A 74 9.39 2.49 -19.45
N ILE A 75 9.00 1.26 -19.81
CA ILE A 75 7.60 0.84 -19.73
C ILE A 75 7.09 0.72 -18.30
N ALA A 76 7.92 0.29 -17.34
CA ALA A 76 7.54 0.26 -15.92
C ALA A 76 7.20 1.66 -15.41
N HIS A 77 8.09 2.63 -15.70
CA HIS A 77 7.86 4.02 -15.33
C HIS A 77 6.66 4.62 -16.08
N PHE A 78 6.47 4.29 -17.36
CA PHE A 78 5.28 4.74 -18.08
C PHE A 78 3.99 4.17 -17.49
N LEU A 79 3.98 2.88 -17.11
CA LEU A 79 2.84 2.24 -16.48
C LEU A 79 2.48 2.90 -15.13
N GLU A 80 3.49 3.27 -14.33
CA GLU A 80 3.30 4.04 -13.10
C GLU A 80 2.48 5.32 -13.34
N HIS A 81 2.82 6.13 -14.35
CA HIS A 81 2.03 7.32 -14.70
C HIS A 81 0.62 6.96 -15.14
N MET A 82 0.47 5.91 -15.94
CA MET A 82 -0.82 5.52 -16.51
C MET A 82 -1.82 5.04 -15.46
N LEU A 83 -1.36 4.49 -14.34
CA LEU A 83 -2.25 4.02 -13.25
C LEU A 83 -2.98 5.18 -12.54
N PHE A 84 -2.52 6.42 -12.68
CA PHE A 84 -3.26 7.58 -12.18
C PHE A 84 -4.36 8.06 -13.11
N MET A 85 -4.45 7.53 -14.33
CA MET A 85 -5.36 8.01 -15.40
C MET A 85 -6.70 7.25 -15.43
N GLY A 86 -7.06 6.56 -14.35
CA GLY A 86 -8.36 5.90 -14.18
C GLY A 86 -8.29 4.37 -14.23
N SER A 87 -9.32 3.75 -13.65
CA SER A 87 -9.48 2.30 -13.55
C SER A 87 -10.88 1.87 -14.01
N SER A 88 -11.14 0.56 -14.07
CA SER A 88 -12.47 0.07 -14.45
C SER A 88 -13.59 0.50 -13.48
N LYS A 89 -13.25 0.70 -12.20
CA LYS A 89 -14.19 1.16 -11.16
C LYS A 89 -14.31 2.69 -11.12
N TYR A 90 -13.22 3.39 -11.43
CA TYR A 90 -13.11 4.86 -11.43
C TYR A 90 -12.53 5.35 -12.76
N PRO A 91 -13.36 5.44 -13.83
CA PRO A 91 -12.86 5.65 -15.20
C PRO A 91 -12.42 7.08 -15.48
N ASP A 92 -12.76 8.04 -14.62
CA ASP A 92 -12.43 9.45 -14.83
C ASP A 92 -10.94 9.71 -14.50
N GLU A 93 -10.17 10.17 -15.50
CA GLU A 93 -8.70 10.34 -15.45
C GLU A 93 -8.16 11.15 -14.26
N ASN A 94 -8.98 11.98 -13.65
CA ASN A 94 -8.56 12.88 -12.57
C ASN A 94 -9.31 12.63 -11.26
N GLU A 95 -10.13 11.58 -11.16
CA GLU A 95 -10.95 11.33 -9.98
C GLU A 95 -10.10 11.11 -8.72
N TYR A 96 -9.05 10.30 -8.84
CA TYR A 96 -8.12 10.03 -7.75
C TYR A 96 -7.43 11.31 -7.25
N SER A 97 -6.85 12.08 -8.17
CA SER A 97 -6.18 13.35 -7.84
C SER A 97 -7.14 14.37 -7.22
N LYS A 98 -8.37 14.48 -7.74
CA LYS A 98 -9.41 15.35 -7.18
C LYS A 98 -9.78 14.96 -5.75
N LEU A 99 -9.92 13.66 -5.47
CA LEU A 99 -10.22 13.18 -4.12
C LEU A 99 -9.09 13.53 -3.15
N ILE A 100 -7.85 13.18 -3.48
CA ILE A 100 -6.70 13.39 -2.60
C ILE A 100 -6.46 14.89 -2.38
N VAL A 101 -6.23 15.65 -3.45
CA VAL A 101 -5.86 17.08 -3.38
C VAL A 101 -7.02 17.92 -2.83
N GLY A 102 -8.26 17.62 -3.23
CA GLY A 102 -9.45 18.32 -2.76
C GLY A 102 -9.69 18.18 -1.26
N ASN A 103 -9.09 17.18 -0.62
CA ASN A 103 -9.22 16.91 0.81
C ASN A 103 -7.90 17.10 1.59
N GLY A 104 -7.01 17.95 1.07
CA GLY A 104 -5.77 18.34 1.74
C GLY A 104 -4.70 17.25 1.78
N GLY A 105 -4.88 16.19 0.98
CA GLY A 105 -3.94 15.11 0.79
C GLY A 105 -2.93 15.38 -0.32
N CYS A 106 -1.92 14.53 -0.39
CA CYS A 106 -0.93 14.45 -1.47
C CYS A 106 -0.76 12.99 -1.89
N SER A 107 -0.51 12.74 -3.18
CA SER A 107 -0.15 11.42 -3.69
C SER A 107 1.09 11.52 -4.56
N ASN A 108 1.86 10.43 -4.62
CA ASN A 108 3.03 10.32 -5.48
C ASN A 108 3.33 8.85 -5.80
N ALA A 109 4.22 8.64 -6.76
CA ALA A 109 4.79 7.34 -7.07
C ALA A 109 6.25 7.48 -7.53
N PHE A 110 6.95 6.35 -7.56
CA PHE A 110 8.25 6.25 -8.22
C PHE A 110 8.49 4.85 -8.75
N THR A 111 9.29 4.77 -9.80
CA THR A 111 9.83 3.54 -10.36
C THR A 111 11.34 3.52 -10.19
N SER A 112 11.87 2.55 -9.44
CA SER A 112 13.30 2.29 -9.30
C SER A 112 13.75 1.19 -10.28
N ASP A 113 14.95 0.66 -10.05
CA ASP A 113 15.49 -0.48 -10.79
C ASP A 113 14.63 -1.74 -10.58
N ASP A 114 14.17 -1.99 -9.35
CA ASP A 114 13.55 -3.25 -8.91
C ASP A 114 12.24 -3.07 -8.14
N HIS A 115 11.77 -1.84 -7.94
CA HIS A 115 10.52 -1.53 -7.25
C HIS A 115 9.71 -0.45 -7.98
N THR A 116 8.39 -0.52 -7.83
CA THR A 116 7.46 0.55 -8.21
C THR A 116 6.55 0.80 -7.03
N ASN A 117 6.54 2.03 -6.51
CA ASN A 117 5.86 2.39 -5.28
C ASN A 117 4.79 3.46 -5.53
N PHE A 118 3.62 3.30 -4.92
CA PHE A 118 2.52 4.27 -4.94
C PHE A 118 2.17 4.63 -3.51
N ASN A 119 1.99 5.91 -3.21
CA ASN A 119 1.64 6.36 -1.86
C ASN A 119 0.76 7.61 -1.86
N PHE A 120 -0.01 7.77 -0.78
CA PHE A 120 -0.76 8.98 -0.52
C PHE A 120 -0.89 9.28 0.97
N ASP A 121 -1.19 10.54 1.28
CA ASP A 121 -1.77 10.97 2.54
C ASP A 121 -3.13 11.66 2.31
N ILE A 122 -4.03 11.60 3.28
CA ILE A 122 -5.36 12.23 3.22
C ILE A 122 -5.92 12.45 4.63
N ASN A 123 -6.97 13.26 4.75
CA ASN A 123 -7.80 13.32 5.95
C ASN A 123 -8.21 11.91 6.43
N PRO A 124 -8.00 11.55 7.71
CA PRO A 124 -8.31 10.21 8.23
C PRO A 124 -9.74 9.72 7.97
N SER A 125 -10.73 10.62 7.90
CA SER A 125 -12.12 10.22 7.63
C SER A 125 -12.35 9.67 6.22
N LEU A 126 -11.43 9.93 5.28
CA LEU A 126 -11.49 9.54 3.87
C LEU A 126 -10.47 8.46 3.52
N LEU A 127 -9.78 7.88 4.51
CA LEU A 127 -8.78 6.84 4.27
C LEU A 127 -9.35 5.66 3.49
N ALA A 128 -10.56 5.21 3.85
CA ALA A 128 -11.19 4.08 3.19
C ALA A 128 -11.48 4.37 1.70
N ASP A 129 -12.02 5.55 1.39
CA ASP A 129 -12.33 5.97 0.02
C ASP A 129 -11.05 6.10 -0.82
N ALA A 130 -10.02 6.74 -0.26
CA ALA A 130 -8.73 6.90 -0.94
C ALA A 130 -8.00 5.56 -1.14
N LEU A 131 -8.12 4.63 -0.18
CA LEU A 131 -7.51 3.31 -0.28
C LEU A 131 -8.23 2.42 -1.32
N ASP A 132 -9.55 2.55 -1.45
CA ASP A 132 -10.35 1.84 -2.46
C ASP A 132 -10.04 2.29 -3.90
N MET A 133 -9.45 3.48 -4.05
CA MET A 133 -8.96 4.01 -5.33
C MET A 133 -7.45 3.85 -5.52
N LEU A 134 -6.69 3.42 -4.50
CA LEU A 134 -5.27 3.20 -4.64
C LEU A 134 -5.06 1.98 -5.56
N VAL A 135 -4.32 2.21 -6.65
CA VAL A 135 -4.12 1.37 -7.86
C VAL A 135 -5.35 1.11 -8.72
#